data_AF-A0A353HSS1-F1
#
_entry.id   AF-A0A353HSS1-F1
#
_cell.length_a   1.000
_cell.length_b   1.000
_cell.length_c   1.000
_cell.angle_alpha   90.00
_cell.angle_beta   90.00
_cell.angle_gamma   90.00
#
_symmetry.space_group_name_H-M   'P 1'
#
loop_
_entity.id
_entity.type
_entity.pdbx_description
1 polymer ?
#
loop_
_entity_poly.entity_id
_entity_poly.type
_entity_poly.pdbx_seq_one_letter_code
_entity_poly.pdbx_strand_id
1 'polypeptide(L)' 'MSVTMREMLEAGIHFGHQTRFWNPKMAPFIFGHRNKIHIINL' A
#
# COMPACT_ATOMS: atom_id res chain seq x y z
N MET A 1 -0.27 14.82 -18.50
CA MET A 1 0.62 14.61 -17.33
C MET A 1 0.52 13.15 -16.95
N SER A 2 1.61 12.40 -17.05
CA SER A 2 1.68 11.00 -16.62
C SER A 2 2.27 10.94 -15.22
N VAL A 3 1.58 10.29 -14.28
CA VAL A 3 2.13 10.04 -12.96
C VAL A 3 3.08 8.84 -13.05
N THR A 4 4.30 9.01 -12.55
CA THR A 4 5.34 7.98 -12.53
C THR A 4 5.30 7.17 -11.23
N MET A 5 5.80 5.94 -11.26
CA MET A 5 5.96 5.11 -10.06
C MET A 5 6.79 5.79 -8.97
N ARG A 6 7.81 6.55 -9.37
CA ARG A 6 8.66 7.31 -8.45
C ARG A 6 7.85 8.37 -7.69
N GLU A 7 7.03 9.14 -8.40
CA GLU A 7 6.17 10.16 -7.78
C GLU A 7 5.15 9.53 -6.81
N MET A 8 4.59 8.37 -7.16
CA MET A 8 3.69 7.62 -6.27
C MET A 8 4.38 7.15 -4.99
N LEU A 9 5.62 6.66 -5.11
CA LEU A 9 6.43 6.24 -3.97
C LEU A 9 6.78 7.42 -3.06
N GLU A 10 7.22 8.55 -3.63
CA GLU A 10 7.56 9.77 -2.89
C GLU A 10 6.33 10.40 -2.21
N ALA A 11 5.15 10.31 -2.83
CA ALA A 11 3.88 10.75 -2.25
C ALA A 11 3.34 9.80 -1.15
N GLY A 12 3.90 8.59 -1.01
CA GLY A 12 3.54 7.64 0.05
C GLY A 12 2.20 6.92 -0.16
N ILE A 13 1.68 6.85 -1.39
CA ILE A 13 0.34 6.25 -1.65
C ILE A 13 0.27 4.73 -1.45
N HIS A 14 1.42 4.07 -1.33
CA HIS A 14 1.53 2.62 -1.09
C HIS A 14 1.28 2.23 0.37
N PHE A 15 1.15 3.18 1.30
CA PHE A 15 0.83 2.88 2.69
C PHE A 15 -0.69 2.68 2.86
N GLY A 16 -1.06 1.49 3.34
CA GLY A 16 -2.42 1.15 3.71
C GLY A 16 -2.72 1.40 5.19
N HIS A 17 -3.74 0.71 5.69
CA HIS A 17 -4.14 0.77 7.10
C HIS A 17 -3.34 -0.21 7.97
N GLN A 18 -3.55 -0.13 9.29
CA GLN A 18 -2.99 -1.10 10.21
C GLN A 18 -3.49 -2.53 9.91
N THR A 19 -2.65 -3.54 10.18
CA THR A 19 -2.94 -4.95 9.88
C THR A 19 -4.16 -5.52 10.58
N ARG A 20 -4.70 -4.84 11.59
CA ARG A 20 -5.94 -5.24 12.28
C ARG A 20 -7.23 -4.71 11.63
N PHE A 21 -7.12 -3.70 10.76
CA PHE A 21 -8.27 -3.03 10.13
C PHE A 21 -8.43 -3.39 8.65
N TRP A 22 -7.67 -4.37 8.16
CA TRP A 22 -7.72 -4.76 6.76
C TRP A 22 -8.93 -5.63 6.45
N ASN A 23 -9.38 -5.56 5.20
CA ASN A 23 -10.39 -6.46 4.65
C ASN A 23 -9.70 -7.65 3.98
N PRO A 24 -10.04 -8.91 4.29
CA PRO A 24 -9.44 -10.10 3.65
C PRO A 24 -9.48 -10.08 2.12
N LYS A 25 -10.46 -9.40 1.52
CA LYS A 25 -10.56 -9.23 0.06
C LYS A 25 -9.43 -8.39 -0.55
N MET A 26 -8.66 -7.68 0.28
CA MET A 26 -7.50 -6.90 -0.16
C MET A 26 -6.25 -7.75 -0.35
N ALA A 27 -6.25 -9.04 0.02
CA ALA A 27 -5.07 -9.90 -0.02
C ALA A 27 -4.31 -9.88 -1.38
N PRO A 28 -4.97 -9.88 -2.56
CA PRO A 28 -4.27 -9.84 -3.85
C PRO A 28 -3.56 -8.50 -4.14
N PHE A 29 -3.93 -7.43 -3.43
CA PHE A 29 -3.39 -6.08 -3.63
C PHE A 29 -2.35 -5.69 -2.58
N ILE A 30 -2.17 -6.51 -1.55
CA ILE A 30 -1.23 -6.26 -0.47
C ILE A 30 0.11 -6.90 -0.85
N PHE A 31 1.14 -6.06 -0.99
CA PHE A 31 2.51 -6.53 -1.17
C PHE A 31 3.07 -7.14 0.12
N GLY A 32 2.73 -6.56 1.27
CA GLY A 32 3.16 -7.06 2.57
C GLY A 32 2.77 -6.13 3.71
N HIS A 33 3.47 -6.22 4.84
CA HIS A 33 3.29 -5.30 5.96
C HIS A 33 4.62 -4.94 6.64
N ARG A 34 4.74 -3.70 7.11
CA ARG A 34 5.88 -3.23 7.89
C ARG A 34 5.38 -2.37 9.05
N ASN A 35 5.92 -2.55 10.25
CA ASN A 35 5.50 -1.82 11.45
C ASN A 35 3.97 -1.81 11.67
N LYS A 36 3.32 -2.97 11.43
CA LYS A 36 1.87 -3.15 11.53
C LYS A 36 1.04 -2.35 10.50
N ILE A 37 1.64 -1.78 9.46
CA ILE A 37 0.95 -1.09 8.35
C ILE A 37 1.06 -1.95 7.08
N HIS A 38 -0.05 -2.11 6.35
CA HIS A 38 -0.03 -2.78 5.05
C HIS A 38 0.68 -1.94 3.99
N ILE A 39 1.46 -2.59 3.15
CA ILE A 39 2.04 -1.99 1.95
C ILE A 39 1.24 -2.53 0.77
N ILE A 40 0.65 -1.62 0.00
CA ILE A 40 -0.17 -1.91 -1.18
C ILE A 40 0.74 -1.97 -2.40
N ASN A 41 0.46 -2.90 -3.30
CA ASN A 41 1.20 -3.04 -4.55
C ASN A 41 0.83 -1.87 -5.50
N LEU A 42 1.86 -1.21 -6.06
CA LEU A 42 1.72 -0.13 -7.05
C LEU A 42 1.95 -0.64 -8.46
#